data_AF-X1W378-F1
#
_entry.id   AF-X1W378-F1
#
_cell.length_a   1.000
_cell.length_b   1.000
_cell.length_c   1.000
_cell.angle_alpha   90.00
_cell.angle_beta   90.00
_cell.angle_gamma   90.00
#
_symmetry.space_group_name_H-M   'P 1'
#
loop_
_entity.id
_entity.type
_entity.pdbx_description
1 polymer ?
#
loop_
_entity_poly.entity_id
_entity_poly.type
_entity_poly.pdbx_seq_one_letter_code
_entity_poly.pdbx_strand_id
1 'polypeptide(L)'
;IGLHQSINDKKRSKVGPVLLILGGLGLILAGIFHCDLNCNNVVVEKDFIGLMHMLTSFMAGMCLSIAPFFIFRRFGKSSNWKNYATYTLVTGIIANIPGIIFWVTLATTRLPEIEGLLQRLGIVFIFIWIEVIALKMHNLNRMASSPQ
;
A
#
# COMPACT_ATOMS: atom_id res chain seq x y z
N ILE A 1 5.97 -6.41 -11.23
CA ILE A 1 7.00 -7.02 -12.10
C ILE A 1 8.22 -6.10 -12.26
N GLY A 2 8.05 -4.83 -12.66
CA GLY A 2 9.15 -3.88 -12.81
C GLY A 2 10.02 -3.69 -11.55
N LEU A 3 9.43 -3.55 -10.36
CA LEU A 3 10.19 -3.44 -9.10
C LEU A 3 11.03 -4.70 -8.78
N HIS A 4 10.55 -5.87 -9.22
CA HIS A 4 11.32 -7.09 -9.02
C HIS A 4 12.51 -7.19 -10.00
N GLN A 5 12.34 -6.71 -11.23
CA GLN A 5 13.39 -6.71 -12.25
C GLN A 5 14.45 -5.61 -12.02
N SER A 6 14.06 -4.43 -11.54
CA SER A 6 14.97 -3.29 -11.31
C SER A 6 15.95 -3.48 -10.16
N ILE A 7 15.67 -4.43 -9.27
CA ILE A 7 16.58 -4.85 -8.21
C ILE A 7 17.26 -6.12 -8.72
N ASN A 8 18.42 -5.95 -9.35
CA ASN A 8 19.23 -6.97 -10.04
C ASN A 8 19.71 -8.09 -9.08
N ASP A 9 18.79 -8.94 -8.64
CA ASP A 9 19.10 -10.02 -7.71
C ASP A 9 18.18 -11.23 -7.94
N LYS A 10 18.74 -12.26 -8.60
CA LYS A 10 18.04 -13.46 -9.05
C LYS A 10 17.57 -14.38 -7.89
N LYS A 11 17.94 -14.10 -6.63
CA LYS A 11 17.66 -14.97 -5.47
C LYS A 11 16.84 -14.33 -4.34
N ARG A 12 16.20 -13.18 -4.54
CA ARG A 12 15.50 -12.47 -3.44
C ARG A 12 13.99 -12.67 -3.42
N SER A 13 13.46 -12.71 -2.19
CA SER A 13 12.04 -12.86 -1.86
C SER A 13 11.13 -11.94 -2.68
N LYS A 14 10.08 -12.54 -3.25
CA LYS A 14 9.04 -11.87 -4.05
C LYS A 14 7.89 -11.30 -3.20
N VAL A 15 7.95 -11.47 -1.87
CA VAL A 15 6.84 -11.14 -0.96
C VAL A 15 6.42 -9.68 -1.09
N GLY A 16 7.34 -8.72 -1.00
CA GLY A 16 7.01 -7.28 -1.12
C GLY A 16 6.27 -6.93 -2.43
N PRO A 17 6.80 -7.27 -3.62
CA PRO A 17 6.09 -7.08 -4.88
C PRO A 17 4.75 -7.82 -4.97
N VAL A 18 4.62 -9.02 -4.42
CA VAL A 18 3.35 -9.77 -4.40
C VAL A 18 2.32 -9.05 -3.53
N LEU A 19 2.72 -8.54 -2.36
CA LEU A 19 1.86 -7.74 -1.49
C LEU A 19 1.36 -6.48 -2.21
N LEU A 20 2.21 -5.79 -3.00
CA LEU A 20 1.74 -4.65 -3.79
C LEU A 20 0.71 -5.04 -4.85
N ILE A 21 0.89 -6.18 -5.51
CA ILE A 21 -0.08 -6.66 -6.52
C ILE A 21 -1.41 -7.01 -5.86
N LEU A 22 -1.38 -7.77 -4.76
CA LEU A 22 -2.59 -8.13 -4.01
C LEU A 22 -3.28 -6.90 -3.42
N GLY A 23 -2.49 -5.95 -2.92
CA GLY A 23 -2.99 -4.67 -2.41
C GLY A 23 -3.70 -3.84 -3.47
N GLY A 24 -3.09 -3.69 -4.64
CA GLY A 24 -3.68 -3.01 -5.79
C GLY A 24 -4.93 -3.72 -6.32
N LEU A 25 -4.92 -5.05 -6.39
CA LEU A 25 -6.09 -5.85 -6.76
C LEU A 25 -7.23 -5.65 -5.75
N GLY A 26 -6.92 -5.64 -4.46
CA GLY A 26 -7.88 -5.34 -3.40
C GLY A 26 -8.52 -3.97 -3.57
N LEU A 27 -7.75 -2.93 -3.89
CA LEU A 27 -8.28 -1.59 -4.16
C LEU A 27 -9.24 -1.57 -5.36
N ILE A 28 -8.89 -2.26 -6.45
CA ILE A 28 -9.75 -2.35 -7.63
C ILE A 28 -11.06 -3.05 -7.27
N LEU A 29 -10.98 -4.19 -6.58
CA LEU A 29 -12.16 -4.94 -6.16
C LEU A 29 -13.02 -4.15 -5.16
N ALA A 30 -12.42 -3.42 -4.23
CA ALA A 30 -13.14 -2.54 -3.30
C ALA A 30 -13.84 -1.37 -4.01
N GLY A 31 -13.35 -0.94 -5.16
CA GLY A 31 -14.03 0.03 -6.01
C GLY A 31 -15.22 -0.58 -6.78
N ILE A 32 -15.10 -1.84 -7.22
CA ILE A 32 -16.17 -2.57 -7.90
C ILE A 32 -17.30 -2.91 -6.91
N PHE A 33 -16.95 -3.46 -5.76
CA PHE A 33 -17.86 -3.70 -4.65
C PHE A 33 -17.93 -2.44 -3.81
N HIS A 34 -18.75 -1.47 -4.22
CA HIS A 34 -18.80 -0.17 -3.56
C HIS A 34 -19.58 -0.20 -2.23
N CYS A 35 -19.23 0.72 -1.32
CA CYS A 35 -20.16 1.16 -0.28
C CYS A 35 -21.29 1.97 -0.89
N ASP A 36 -22.51 1.78 -0.40
CA ASP A 36 -23.62 2.70 -0.62
C ASP A 36 -23.49 3.96 0.27
N LEU A 37 -24.50 4.82 0.25
CA LEU A 37 -24.50 6.06 1.02
C LEU A 37 -24.30 5.74 2.51
N ASN A 38 -23.33 6.40 3.15
CA ASN A 38 -22.94 6.16 4.53
C ASN A 38 -22.50 4.70 4.85
N CYS A 39 -22.18 3.89 3.83
CA CYS A 39 -21.84 2.48 4.01
C CYS A 39 -22.93 1.68 4.76
N ASN A 40 -24.20 2.00 4.55
CA ASN A 40 -25.32 1.26 5.12
C ASN A 40 -25.26 -0.23 4.75
N ASN A 41 -24.86 -0.58 3.54
CA ASN A 41 -24.69 -1.96 3.08
C ASN A 41 -23.56 -2.74 3.79
N VAL A 42 -22.72 -2.04 4.56
CA VAL A 42 -21.65 -2.62 5.38
C VAL A 42 -22.02 -2.64 6.86
N VAL A 43 -22.69 -1.58 7.34
CA VAL A 43 -22.87 -1.31 8.77
C VAL A 43 -24.28 -1.65 9.26
N VAL A 44 -25.31 -1.39 8.46
CA VAL A 44 -26.73 -1.48 8.83
C VAL A 44 -27.39 -2.68 8.16
N GLU A 45 -27.54 -2.64 6.84
CA GLU A 45 -28.17 -3.70 6.03
C GLU A 45 -27.10 -4.47 5.27
N LYS A 46 -26.40 -5.34 5.99
CA LYS A 46 -25.28 -6.11 5.43
C LYS A 46 -25.73 -6.95 4.25
N ASP A 47 -25.21 -6.63 3.07
CA ASP A 47 -25.42 -7.40 1.86
C ASP A 47 -24.10 -8.00 1.33
N PHE A 48 -24.19 -8.74 0.23
CA PHE A 48 -23.03 -9.35 -0.40
C PHE A 48 -22.02 -8.30 -0.91
N ILE A 49 -22.50 -7.18 -1.45
CA ILE A 49 -21.65 -6.13 -2.02
C ILE A 49 -20.84 -5.45 -0.92
N GLY A 50 -21.48 -5.08 0.19
CA GLY A 50 -20.83 -4.48 1.36
C GLY A 50 -19.88 -5.45 2.07
N LEU A 51 -20.23 -6.75 2.15
CA LEU A 51 -19.30 -7.76 2.65
C LEU A 51 -18.04 -7.86 1.77
N MET A 52 -18.21 -7.90 0.45
CA MET A 52 -17.08 -7.94 -0.48
C MET A 52 -16.25 -6.66 -0.45
N HIS A 53 -16.89 -5.49 -0.32
CA HIS A 53 -16.21 -4.22 -0.08
C HIS A 53 -15.31 -4.30 1.15
N MET A 54 -15.85 -4.77 2.29
CA MET A 54 -15.11 -4.88 3.54
C MET A 54 -13.89 -5.80 3.41
N LEU A 55 -14.07 -7.00 2.84
CA LEU A 55 -13.00 -7.98 2.70
C LEU A 55 -11.89 -7.50 1.76
N THR A 56 -12.27 -6.90 0.62
CA THR A 56 -11.31 -6.42 -0.39
C THR A 56 -10.58 -5.16 0.07
N SER A 57 -11.27 -4.24 0.76
CA SER A 57 -10.68 -3.08 1.42
C SER A 57 -9.72 -3.49 2.54
N PHE A 58 -10.09 -4.49 3.35
CA PHE A 58 -9.21 -5.02 4.39
C PHE A 58 -7.96 -5.67 3.79
N MET A 59 -8.12 -6.50 2.76
CA MET A 59 -7.00 -7.10 2.02
C MET A 59 -6.09 -6.02 1.43
N ALA A 60 -6.66 -4.99 0.81
CA ALA A 60 -5.92 -3.87 0.25
C ALA A 60 -5.09 -3.15 1.32
N GLY A 61 -5.74 -2.73 2.41
CA GLY A 61 -5.11 -2.04 3.53
C GLY A 61 -3.95 -2.85 4.12
N MET A 62 -4.18 -4.12 4.46
CA MET A 62 -3.15 -4.96 5.07
C MET A 62 -1.97 -5.21 4.12
N CYS A 63 -2.23 -5.53 2.86
CA CYS A 63 -1.16 -5.80 1.90
C CYS A 63 -0.31 -4.56 1.64
N LEU A 64 -0.94 -3.40 1.43
CA LEU A 64 -0.25 -2.14 1.17
C LEU A 64 0.49 -1.62 2.41
N SER A 65 -0.08 -1.74 3.60
CA SER A 65 0.56 -1.36 4.86
C SER A 65 1.81 -2.18 5.15
N ILE A 66 1.80 -3.47 4.80
CA ILE A 66 2.90 -4.40 5.11
C ILE A 66 4.00 -4.38 4.02
N ALA A 67 3.66 -4.08 2.77
CA ALA A 67 4.60 -4.15 1.64
C ALA A 67 5.90 -3.33 1.83
N PRO A 68 5.88 -2.08 2.33
CA PRO A 68 7.11 -1.31 2.59
C PRO A 68 8.09 -2.02 3.52
N PHE A 69 7.59 -2.76 4.52
CA PHE A 69 8.42 -3.50 5.48
C PHE A 69 9.16 -4.69 4.86
N PHE A 70 8.63 -5.28 3.79
CA PHE A 70 9.34 -6.31 3.03
C PHE A 70 10.30 -5.69 2.01
N ILE A 71 9.93 -4.54 1.44
CA ILE A 71 10.70 -3.87 0.40
C ILE A 71 11.93 -3.15 0.97
N PHE A 72 11.87 -2.53 2.16
CA PHE A 72 13.04 -1.87 2.75
C PHE A 72 14.21 -2.85 2.95
N ARG A 73 13.93 -4.07 3.42
CA ARG A 73 14.94 -5.12 3.62
C ARG A 73 15.63 -5.48 2.31
N ARG A 74 14.90 -5.41 1.20
CA ARG A 74 15.42 -5.69 -0.14
C ARG A 74 16.26 -4.53 -0.65
N PHE A 75 15.83 -3.29 -0.44
CA PHE A 75 16.56 -2.08 -0.81
C PHE A 75 17.88 -1.92 -0.07
N GLY A 76 17.92 -2.24 1.23
CA GLY A 76 19.15 -2.10 2.05
C GLY A 76 20.32 -2.97 1.58
N LYS A 77 20.03 -4.02 0.81
CA LYS A 77 21.01 -4.97 0.28
C LYS A 77 21.39 -4.69 -1.19
N SER A 78 21.00 -3.55 -1.76
CA SER A 78 21.29 -3.20 -3.16
C SER A 78 21.95 -1.82 -3.21
N SER A 79 23.11 -1.71 -3.88
CA SER A 79 23.89 -0.46 -3.99
C SER A 79 23.04 0.71 -4.53
N ASN A 80 22.28 0.47 -5.60
CA ASN A 80 21.45 1.48 -6.26
C ASN A 80 20.21 1.92 -5.46
N TRP A 81 19.86 1.19 -4.40
CA TRP A 81 18.61 1.35 -3.65
C TRP A 81 18.83 1.61 -2.15
N LYS A 82 20.07 1.55 -1.65
CA LYS A 82 20.38 1.65 -0.22
C LYS A 82 19.82 2.92 0.42
N ASN A 83 19.92 4.06 -0.26
CA ASN A 83 19.38 5.34 0.21
C ASN A 83 17.85 5.37 0.26
N TYR A 84 17.18 4.57 -0.59
CA TYR A 84 15.72 4.43 -0.60
C TYR A 84 15.20 3.43 0.45
N ALA A 85 16.08 2.65 1.08
CA ALA A 85 15.69 1.71 2.13
C ALA A 85 15.14 2.45 3.37
N THR A 86 15.88 3.44 3.87
CA THR A 86 15.44 4.28 5.00
C THR A 86 14.20 5.07 4.63
N TYR A 87 14.18 5.68 3.44
CA TYR A 87 12.99 6.38 2.94
C TYR A 87 11.75 5.49 2.94
N THR A 88 11.85 4.26 2.43
CA THR A 88 10.75 3.28 2.38
C THR A 88 10.30 2.86 3.77
N LEU A 89 11.23 2.67 4.71
CA LEU A 89 10.88 2.32 6.09
C LEU A 89 10.13 3.47 6.77
N VAL A 90 10.66 4.69 6.68
CA VAL A 90 10.07 5.88 7.33
C VAL A 90 8.69 6.19 6.74
N THR A 91 8.55 6.20 5.41
CA THR A 91 7.25 6.40 4.76
C THR A 91 6.26 5.30 5.09
N GLY A 92 6.71 4.03 5.15
CA GLY A 92 5.88 2.91 5.59
C GLY A 92 5.36 3.10 7.02
N ILE A 93 6.21 3.54 7.96
CA ILE A 93 5.79 3.83 9.34
C ILE A 93 4.77 4.98 9.36
N ILE A 94 5.07 6.10 8.70
CA ILE A 94 4.18 7.27 8.64
C ILE A 94 2.82 6.90 8.05
N ALA A 95 2.80 6.11 6.97
CA ALA A 95 1.58 5.65 6.33
C ALA A 95 0.71 4.76 7.22
N ASN A 96 1.32 4.02 8.16
CA ASN A 96 0.59 3.15 9.08
C ASN A 96 -0.02 3.90 10.27
N ILE A 97 0.49 5.08 10.65
CA ILE A 97 -0.01 5.84 11.82
C ILE A 97 -1.51 6.13 11.70
N PRO A 98 -2.03 6.70 10.59
CA PRO A 98 -3.48 6.91 10.45
C PRO A 98 -4.30 5.63 10.54
N GLY A 99 -3.80 4.53 9.95
CA GLY A 99 -4.45 3.23 10.00
C GLY A 99 -4.54 2.64 11.41
N ILE A 100 -3.47 2.77 12.20
CA ILE A 100 -3.46 2.33 13.60
C ILE A 100 -4.47 3.14 14.42
N ILE A 101 -4.48 4.47 14.26
CA ILE A 101 -5.45 5.35 14.94
C ILE A 101 -6.88 4.97 14.52
N PHE A 102 -7.11 4.71 13.23
CA PHE A 102 -8.39 4.22 12.73
C PHE A 102 -8.81 2.92 13.43
N TRP A 103 -7.94 1.90 13.50
CA TRP A 103 -8.29 0.64 14.17
C TRP A 103 -8.55 0.80 15.67
N VAL A 104 -7.78 1.64 16.36
CA VAL A 104 -7.99 1.94 17.79
C VAL A 104 -9.33 2.64 18.00
N THR A 105 -9.64 3.67 17.22
CA THR A 105 -10.92 4.39 17.32
C THR A 105 -12.10 3.48 17.00
N LEU A 106 -11.99 2.66 15.95
CA LEU A 106 -13.00 1.67 15.57
C LEU A 106 -13.31 0.67 16.69
N ALA A 107 -12.28 0.25 17.45
CA ALA A 107 -12.38 -0.75 18.50
C ALA A 107 -12.79 -0.19 19.87
N THR A 108 -12.69 1.12 20.09
CA THR A 108 -12.88 1.73 21.42
C THR A 108 -13.99 2.78 21.43
N THR A 109 -13.74 3.94 20.83
CA THR A 109 -14.59 5.13 20.98
C THR A 109 -15.56 5.37 19.84
N ARG A 110 -15.29 4.81 18.66
CA ARG A 110 -16.00 5.05 17.38
C ARG A 110 -16.14 6.54 17.05
N LEU A 111 -15.35 7.00 16.08
CA LEU A 111 -15.34 8.41 15.65
C LEU A 111 -15.62 8.51 14.14
N PRO A 112 -16.89 8.33 13.70
CA PRO A 112 -17.25 8.24 12.28
C PRO A 112 -16.79 9.46 11.46
N GLU A 113 -16.74 10.63 12.08
CA GLU A 113 -16.34 11.90 11.45
C GLU A 113 -14.88 11.91 10.96
N ILE A 114 -13.98 11.20 11.64
CA ILE A 114 -12.55 11.16 11.31
C ILE A 114 -12.08 9.82 10.74
N GLU A 115 -12.84 8.74 10.96
CA GLU A 115 -12.48 7.38 10.53
C GLU A 115 -12.18 7.33 9.02
N GLY A 116 -13.04 7.95 8.20
CA GLY A 116 -12.83 8.04 6.75
C GLY A 116 -11.61 8.88 6.36
N LEU A 117 -11.33 9.96 7.10
CA LEU A 117 -10.16 10.80 6.86
C LEU A 117 -8.86 10.04 7.16
N LEU A 118 -8.81 9.31 8.28
CA LEU A 118 -7.66 8.51 8.69
C LEU A 118 -7.31 7.43 7.65
N GLN A 119 -8.32 6.74 7.12
CA GLN A 119 -8.12 5.76 6.05
C GLN A 119 -7.52 6.40 4.78
N ARG A 120 -8.03 7.56 4.37
CA ARG A 120 -7.53 8.29 3.18
C ARG A 120 -6.10 8.77 3.37
N LEU A 121 -5.77 9.31 4.54
CA LEU A 121 -4.41 9.77 4.84
C LEU A 121 -3.38 8.64 4.72
N GLY A 122 -3.69 7.46 5.27
CA GLY A 122 -2.82 6.28 5.14
C GLY A 122 -2.57 5.90 3.67
N ILE A 123 -3.63 5.86 2.86
CA ILE A 123 -3.55 5.54 1.43
C ILE A 123 -2.72 6.59 0.67
N VAL A 124 -2.91 7.88 0.94
CA VAL A 124 -2.15 8.97 0.30
C VAL A 124 -0.65 8.80 0.53
N PHE A 125 -0.22 8.51 1.76
CA PHE A 125 1.20 8.28 2.04
C PHE A 125 1.76 7.06 1.28
N ILE A 126 0.99 5.97 1.18
CA ILE A 126 1.38 4.81 0.38
C ILE A 126 1.51 5.17 -1.10
N PHE A 127 0.57 5.93 -1.66
CA PHE A 127 0.61 6.33 -3.08
C PHE A 127 1.78 7.26 -3.39
N ILE A 128 2.07 8.22 -2.52
CA ILE A 128 3.27 9.07 -2.62
C ILE A 128 4.52 8.19 -2.65
N TRP A 129 4.61 7.22 -1.74
CA TRP A 129 5.74 6.30 -1.70
C TRP A 129 5.85 5.46 -2.98
N ILE A 130 4.74 4.86 -3.47
CA ILE A 130 4.72 4.10 -4.73
C ILE A 130 5.21 4.96 -5.90
N GLU A 131 4.74 6.20 -6.01
CA GLU A 131 5.11 7.14 -7.07
C GLU A 131 6.62 7.45 -7.02
N VAL A 132 7.16 7.78 -5.85
CA VAL A 132 8.60 8.06 -5.70
C VAL A 132 9.45 6.86 -6.09
N ILE A 133 9.05 5.64 -5.72
CA ILE A 133 9.74 4.41 -6.13
C ILE A 133 9.62 4.20 -7.64
N ALA A 134 8.45 4.45 -8.24
CA ALA A 134 8.24 4.34 -9.68
C ALA A 134 9.12 5.32 -10.46
N LEU A 135 9.19 6.59 -10.04
CA LEU A 135 10.07 7.61 -10.63
C LEU A 135 11.55 7.21 -10.54
N LYS A 136 11.99 6.67 -9.40
CA LYS A 136 13.36 6.14 -9.26
C LYS A 136 13.63 5.00 -10.24
N MET A 137 12.69 4.06 -10.39
CA MET A 137 12.83 2.96 -11.36
C MET A 137 12.91 3.49 -12.79
N HIS A 138 12.05 4.43 -13.16
CA HIS A 138 12.03 5.03 -14.48
C HIS A 138 13.37 5.72 -14.79
N ASN A 139 13.93 6.47 -13.84
CA ASN A 139 15.23 7.13 -14.00
C ASN A 139 16.39 6.12 -14.13
N LEU A 140 16.37 5.03 -13.37
CA LEU A 140 17.37 3.95 -13.51
C LEU A 140 17.33 3.31 -14.90
N ASN A 141 16.12 3.06 -15.43
CA ASN A 141 15.95 2.50 -16.77
C ASN A 141 16.44 3.46 -17.85
N ARG A 142 16.13 4.76 -17.74
CA ARG A 142 16.59 5.79 -18.69
C ARG A 142 18.11 5.88 -18.76
N MET A 143 18.78 5.84 -17.60
CA MET A 143 20.26 5.86 -17.56
C MET A 143 20.88 4.62 -18.19
N ALA A 144 20.23 3.44 -18.07
CA ALA A 144 20.69 2.21 -18.70
C ALA A 144 20.49 2.19 -20.22
N SER A 145 19.55 2.96 -20.76
CA SER A 145 19.22 3.02 -22.19
C SER A 145 19.94 4.14 -22.97
N SER A 146 20.67 5.04 -22.30
CA SER A 146 21.42 6.10 -23.00
C SER A 146 22.66 5.49 -23.67
N PRO A 147 22.89 5.71 -24.98
CA PRO A 147 24.14 5.30 -25.62
C PRO A 147 25.32 6.00 -24.94
N GLN A 148 26.41 5.27 -24.72
CA GLN A 148 27.71 5.84 -24.34
C GLN A 148 28.30 6.63 -25.50
#